data_AF-A0A354EXE6-F1
#
_entry.id   AF-A0A354EXE6-F1
#
_cell.length_a   1.000
_cell.length_b   1.000
_cell.length_c   1.000
_cell.angle_alpha   90.00
_cell.angle_beta   90.00
_cell.angle_gamma   90.00
#
_symmetry.space_group_name_H-M   'P 1'
#
loop_
_entity.id
_entity.type
_entity.pdbx_description
1 polymer ?
#
loop_
_entity_poly.entity_id
_entity_poly.type
_entity_poly.pdbx_seq_one_letter_code
_entity_poly.pdbx_strand_id
1 'polypeptide(L)'
;MCASSPVWFKPACQRLHQVWSEGDNELYLPTYAWHNRYTYNQARINGFNELPWGGGMGKSFYDEEGDWHGLYAFAFLDSHKNVEPVVGYAFLKVLHINENTRAGAGVGLLVTARPDIFHNIPFPGALPWVSFNYRKASLAATYIPGSQGAGNVLFLILKYVL
;
A
#
# COMPACT_ATOMS: atom_id res chain seq x y z
N MET A 1 -7.20 -21.53 13.67
CA MET A 1 -8.07 -20.71 12.80
C MET A 1 -8.07 -21.17 11.33
N CYS A 2 -6.97 -21.62 10.72
CA CYS A 2 -6.93 -22.00 9.29
C CYS A 2 -7.24 -23.48 8.97
N ALA A 3 -7.59 -24.30 9.97
CA ALA A 3 -7.78 -25.76 9.79
C ALA A 3 -8.99 -26.10 8.89
N SER A 4 -10.04 -25.27 8.92
CA SER A 4 -11.26 -25.41 8.12
C SER A 4 -11.19 -24.75 6.75
N SER A 5 -10.09 -24.07 6.39
CA SER A 5 -9.94 -23.43 5.08
C SER A 5 -9.69 -24.49 3.98
N PRO A 6 -10.20 -24.27 2.75
CA PRO A 6 -9.84 -25.09 1.59
C PRO A 6 -8.33 -25.22 1.45
N VAL A 7 -7.83 -26.40 1.06
CA VAL A 7 -6.38 -26.71 1.04
C VAL A 7 -5.57 -25.67 0.27
N TRP A 8 -6.10 -25.16 -0.83
CA TRP A 8 -5.47 -24.14 -1.67
C TRP A 8 -5.42 -22.74 -1.01
N PHE A 9 -6.27 -22.46 -0.02
CA PHE A 9 -6.30 -21.18 0.70
C PHE A 9 -5.54 -21.22 2.04
N LYS A 10 -5.19 -22.41 2.52
CA LYS A 10 -4.46 -22.58 3.79
C LYS A 10 -3.18 -21.75 3.88
N PRO A 11 -2.30 -21.70 2.85
CA PRO A 11 -1.07 -20.91 2.93
C PRO A 11 -1.35 -19.42 3.12
N ALA A 12 -2.32 -18.86 2.38
CA ALA A 12 -2.72 -17.46 2.52
C ALA A 12 -3.29 -17.17 3.91
N CYS A 13 -4.18 -18.04 4.44
CA CYS A 13 -4.71 -17.89 5.78
C CYS A 13 -3.62 -17.96 6.85
N GLN A 14 -2.69 -18.90 6.73
CA GLN A 14 -1.57 -19.06 7.67
C GLN A 14 -0.68 -17.82 7.67
N ARG A 15 -0.33 -17.29 6.49
CA ARG A 15 0.49 -16.09 6.39
C ARG A 15 -0.23 -14.87 6.95
N LEU A 16 -1.52 -14.69 6.67
CA LEU A 16 -2.33 -13.62 7.27
C LEU A 16 -2.34 -13.72 8.80
N HIS A 17 -2.51 -14.93 9.33
CA HIS A 17 -2.48 -15.16 10.76
C HIS A 17 -1.11 -14.82 11.35
N GLN A 18 -0.01 -15.24 10.73
CA GLN A 18 1.35 -14.93 11.18
C GLN A 18 1.63 -13.43 11.19
N VAL A 19 1.28 -12.70 10.13
CA VAL A 19 1.44 -11.23 10.11
C VAL A 19 0.65 -10.60 11.27
N TRP A 20 -0.56 -11.09 11.53
CA TRP A 20 -1.40 -10.61 12.61
C TRP A 20 -0.84 -10.93 14.01
N SER A 21 -0.40 -12.17 14.26
CA SER A 21 0.05 -12.61 15.58
C SER A 21 1.51 -12.27 15.90
N GLU A 22 2.39 -12.31 14.91
CA GLU A 22 3.85 -12.25 15.09
C GLU A 22 4.49 -11.01 14.49
N GLY A 23 3.82 -10.31 13.56
CA GLY A 23 4.38 -9.13 12.91
C GLY A 23 4.63 -7.94 13.86
N ASP A 24 5.54 -7.05 13.47
CA ASP A 24 5.76 -5.78 14.15
C ASP A 24 4.66 -4.77 13.79
N ASN A 25 4.31 -3.88 14.71
CA ASN A 25 3.40 -2.77 14.41
C ASN A 25 4.10 -1.73 13.53
N GLU A 26 3.40 -1.22 12.54
CA GLU A 26 3.95 -0.27 11.57
C GLU A 26 2.99 0.91 11.37
N LEU A 27 3.53 2.13 11.35
CA LEU A 27 2.79 3.34 10.98
C LEU A 27 2.90 3.58 9.48
N TYR A 28 1.81 4.07 8.88
CA TYR A 28 1.71 4.43 7.47
C TYR A 28 1.38 5.92 7.36
N LEU A 29 2.21 6.67 6.65
CA LEU A 29 2.05 8.10 6.40
C LEU A 29 2.09 8.37 4.89
N PRO A 30 0.93 8.50 4.24
CA PRO A 30 0.82 9.05 2.90
C PRO A 30 1.48 10.44 2.80
N THR A 31 2.30 10.66 1.77
CA THR A 31 3.11 11.89 1.67
C THR A 31 2.96 12.65 0.37
N TYR A 32 2.96 11.95 -0.77
CA TYR A 32 2.92 12.61 -2.08
C TYR A 32 2.22 11.74 -3.12
N ALA A 33 1.42 12.37 -3.96
CA ALA A 33 0.79 11.74 -5.12
C ALA A 33 1.17 12.53 -6.37
N TRP A 34 1.82 11.89 -7.33
CA TRP A 34 2.20 12.49 -8.60
C TRP A 34 1.31 11.97 -9.73
N HIS A 35 0.55 12.87 -10.34
CA HIS A 35 -0.23 12.55 -11.54
C HIS A 35 0.65 12.61 -12.78
N ASN A 36 0.63 11.56 -13.62
CA ASN A 36 1.46 11.51 -14.80
C ASN A 36 1.16 12.68 -15.76
N ARG A 37 2.17 13.51 -16.02
CA ARG A 37 2.05 14.75 -16.80
C ARG A 37 1.76 14.49 -18.28
N TYR A 38 1.97 13.27 -18.77
CA TYR A 38 1.61 12.87 -20.13
C TYR A 38 0.14 12.46 -20.29
N THR A 39 -0.56 12.17 -19.18
CA THR A 39 -1.94 11.69 -19.21
C THR A 39 -2.96 12.70 -18.68
N TYR A 40 -2.48 13.84 -18.17
CA TYR A 40 -3.31 14.91 -17.62
C TYR A 40 -2.87 16.28 -18.12
N ASN A 41 -3.84 17.12 -18.53
CA ASN A 41 -3.58 18.52 -18.85
C ASN A 41 -3.23 19.32 -17.59
N GLN A 42 -2.36 20.32 -17.74
CA GLN A 42 -1.87 21.15 -16.63
C GLN A 42 -2.99 21.79 -15.80
N ALA A 43 -4.07 22.25 -16.44
CA ALA A 43 -5.22 22.84 -15.75
C ALA A 43 -5.89 21.87 -14.78
N ARG A 44 -5.94 20.56 -15.11
CA ARG A 44 -6.48 19.53 -14.21
C ARG A 44 -5.53 19.24 -13.06
N ILE A 45 -4.23 19.11 -13.35
CA ILE A 45 -3.20 18.88 -12.33
C ILE A 45 -3.19 20.00 -11.28
N ASN A 46 -3.31 21.26 -11.71
CA ASN A 46 -3.34 22.41 -10.80
C ASN A 46 -4.56 22.39 -9.85
N GLY A 47 -5.62 21.67 -10.21
CA GLY A 47 -6.81 21.48 -9.36
C GLY A 47 -6.69 20.28 -8.42
N PHE A 48 -5.73 19.38 -8.61
CA PHE A 48 -5.60 18.18 -7.81
C PHE A 48 -4.82 18.40 -6.52
N ASN A 49 -5.21 17.67 -5.49
CA ASN A 49 -4.41 17.49 -4.30
C ASN A 49 -3.29 16.46 -4.56
N GLU A 50 -2.04 16.91 -4.59
CA GLU A 50 -0.85 16.04 -4.68
C GLU A 50 -0.18 15.79 -3.31
N LEU A 51 -0.75 16.34 -2.23
CA LEU A 51 -0.34 16.11 -0.86
C LEU A 51 -1.44 15.31 -0.15
N PRO A 52 -1.49 13.99 -0.34
CA PRO A 52 -2.55 13.13 0.16
C PRO A 52 -2.37 12.88 1.67
N TRP A 53 -2.32 13.93 2.48
CA TRP A 53 -2.11 13.81 3.92
C TRP A 53 -3.16 12.90 4.55
N GLY A 54 -2.69 12.10 5.50
CA GLY A 54 -3.48 11.06 6.12
C GLY A 54 -2.62 10.24 7.07
N GLY A 55 -3.10 9.05 7.38
CA GLY A 55 -2.33 8.14 8.22
C GLY A 55 -3.06 6.85 8.49
N GLY A 56 -2.31 5.91 9.05
CA GLY A 56 -2.86 4.66 9.54
C GLY A 56 -1.81 3.76 10.12
N MET A 57 -2.20 2.50 10.28
CA MET A 57 -1.43 1.50 11.00
C MET A 57 -1.50 0.17 10.28
N GLY A 58 -0.54 -0.68 10.59
CA GLY A 58 -0.47 -2.01 10.03
C GLY A 58 0.39 -2.92 10.88
N LYS A 59 0.52 -4.16 10.40
CA LYS A 59 1.48 -5.11 10.92
C LYS A 59 2.34 -5.62 9.78
N SER A 60 3.62 -5.81 10.05
CA SER A 60 4.58 -6.25 9.05
C SER A 60 5.41 -7.41 9.56
N PHE A 61 5.74 -8.36 8.69
CA PHE A 61 6.44 -9.58 9.05
C PHE A 61 7.39 -9.96 7.90
N TYR A 62 8.63 -10.26 8.25
CA TYR A 62 9.58 -10.88 7.32
C TYR A 62 9.50 -12.38 7.50
N ASP A 63 9.30 -13.09 6.40
CA ASP A 63 9.16 -14.53 6.44
C ASP A 63 10.50 -15.28 6.46
N GLU A 64 10.41 -16.61 6.41
CA GLU A 64 11.54 -17.52 6.47
C GLU A 64 12.51 -17.34 5.29
N GLU A 65 12.03 -16.84 4.15
CA GLU A 65 12.83 -16.50 2.96
C GLU A 65 13.39 -15.07 3.03
N GLY A 66 13.01 -14.31 4.05
CA GLY A 66 13.34 -12.90 4.21
C GLY A 66 12.49 -11.98 3.34
N ASP A 67 11.39 -12.47 2.77
CA ASP A 67 10.43 -11.68 2.00
C ASP A 67 9.46 -10.96 2.95
N TRP A 68 8.98 -9.78 2.55
CA TRP A 68 8.16 -8.92 3.41
C TRP A 68 6.68 -9.10 3.15
N HIS A 69 5.92 -9.21 4.23
CA HIS A 69 4.47 -9.29 4.26
C HIS A 69 3.92 -8.15 5.13
N GLY A 70 2.86 -7.49 4.67
CA GLY A 70 2.23 -6.42 5.43
C GLY A 70 0.72 -6.45 5.35
N LEU A 71 0.06 -6.28 6.50
CA LEU A 71 -1.34 -5.89 6.61
C LEU A 71 -1.39 -4.42 6.94
N TYR A 72 -2.18 -3.65 6.20
CA TYR A 72 -2.24 -2.20 6.39
C TYR A 72 -3.67 -1.69 6.33
N ALA A 73 -3.94 -0.67 7.12
CA ALA A 73 -5.17 0.11 7.06
C ALA A 73 -4.82 1.58 7.29
N PHE A 74 -5.13 2.43 6.33
CA PHE A 74 -4.91 3.88 6.44
C PHE A 74 -5.95 4.64 5.64
N ALA A 75 -6.09 5.93 5.92
CA ALA A 75 -6.93 6.82 5.14
C ALA A 75 -6.13 8.06 4.73
N PHE A 76 -6.47 8.65 3.60
CA PHE A 76 -5.83 9.85 3.07
C PHE A 76 -6.82 10.75 2.35
N LEU A 77 -6.38 11.98 2.06
CA LEU A 77 -7.12 12.91 1.20
C LEU A 77 -6.85 12.61 -0.27
N ASP A 78 -7.89 12.23 -1.02
CA ASP A 78 -7.80 11.96 -2.45
C ASP A 78 -7.52 13.22 -3.29
N SER A 79 -7.49 13.09 -4.62
CA SER A 79 -7.22 14.20 -5.54
C SER A 79 -8.23 15.36 -5.44
N HIS A 80 -9.43 15.10 -4.90
CA HIS A 80 -10.51 16.08 -4.66
C HIS A 80 -10.65 16.45 -3.18
N LYS A 81 -9.69 16.04 -2.33
CA LYS A 81 -9.66 16.25 -0.87
C LYS A 81 -10.79 15.55 -0.11
N ASN A 82 -11.35 14.48 -0.66
CA ASN A 82 -12.24 13.59 0.09
C ASN A 82 -11.41 12.55 0.85
N VAL A 83 -11.94 12.06 1.97
CA VAL A 83 -11.32 10.97 2.71
C VAL A 83 -11.49 9.66 1.93
N GLU A 84 -10.38 9.01 1.62
CA GLU A 84 -10.31 7.70 0.98
C GLU A 84 -9.67 6.69 1.95
N PRO A 85 -10.46 5.76 2.52
CA PRO A 85 -9.92 4.66 3.33
C PRO A 85 -9.36 3.55 2.44
N VAL A 86 -8.30 2.91 2.90
CA VAL A 86 -7.69 1.74 2.28
C VAL A 86 -7.38 0.72 3.35
N VAL A 87 -7.72 -0.54 3.08
CA VAL A 87 -7.27 -1.70 3.84
C VAL A 87 -6.71 -2.73 2.88
N GLY A 88 -5.64 -3.42 3.24
CA GLY A 88 -5.01 -4.34 2.32
C GLY A 88 -3.94 -5.23 2.90
N TYR A 89 -3.39 -6.03 2.00
CA TYR A 89 -2.25 -6.90 2.22
C TYR A 89 -1.23 -6.70 1.11
N ALA A 90 0.05 -6.63 1.44
CA ALA A 90 1.12 -6.53 0.45
C ALA A 90 2.20 -7.58 0.70
N PHE A 91 2.76 -8.07 -0.40
CA PHE A 91 3.89 -8.99 -0.44
C PHE A 91 5.00 -8.39 -1.30
N LEU A 92 6.23 -8.40 -0.78
CA LEU A 92 7.41 -7.93 -1.50
C LEU A 92 8.50 -9.00 -1.43
N LYS A 93 9.10 -9.30 -2.58
CA LYS A 93 10.41 -9.95 -2.59
C LYS A 93 11.46 -8.95 -2.15
N VAL A 94 12.37 -9.35 -1.25
CA VAL A 94 13.31 -8.43 -0.61
C VAL A 94 14.76 -8.77 -0.88
N LEU A 95 15.51 -7.78 -1.36
CA LEU A 95 16.96 -7.78 -1.40
C LEU A 95 17.51 -7.18 -0.10
N HIS A 96 18.24 -7.98 0.67
CA HIS A 96 18.94 -7.55 1.89
C HIS A 96 20.35 -7.07 1.54
N ILE A 97 20.52 -5.76 1.44
CA ILE A 97 21.79 -5.13 1.02
C ILE A 97 22.82 -5.19 2.16
N ASN A 98 22.36 -4.93 3.38
CA ASN A 98 23.11 -5.08 4.62
C ASN A 98 22.14 -5.20 5.80
N GLU A 99 22.64 -5.32 7.03
CA GLU A 99 21.82 -5.48 8.25
C GLU A 99 20.77 -4.38 8.45
N ASN A 100 21.02 -3.17 7.93
CA ASN A 100 20.15 -2.02 8.12
C ASN A 100 19.37 -1.65 6.85
N THR A 101 19.72 -2.18 5.68
CA THR A 101 19.24 -1.66 4.39
C THR A 101 18.63 -2.76 3.55
N ARG A 102 17.37 -2.54 3.14
CA ARG A 102 16.61 -3.50 2.32
C ARG A 102 15.90 -2.77 1.19
N ALA A 103 15.79 -3.41 0.05
CA ALA A 103 14.97 -2.96 -1.07
C ALA A 103 14.00 -4.08 -1.44
N GLY A 104 12.74 -3.77 -1.68
CA GLY A 104 11.74 -4.78 -2.00
C GLY A 104 10.79 -4.36 -3.11
N ALA A 105 10.30 -5.33 -3.86
CA ALA A 105 9.33 -5.14 -4.92
C ALA A 105 8.32 -6.30 -4.96
N GLY A 106 7.07 -5.99 -5.27
CA GLY A 106 6.00 -6.97 -5.34
C GLY A 106 4.64 -6.33 -5.58
N VAL A 107 3.61 -6.83 -4.89
CA VAL A 107 2.21 -6.49 -5.13
C VAL A 107 1.46 -6.19 -3.83
N GLY A 108 0.65 -5.14 -3.84
CA GLY A 108 -0.32 -4.82 -2.81
C GLY A 108 -1.74 -5.10 -3.31
N LEU A 109 -2.47 -5.93 -2.58
CA LEU A 109 -3.93 -6.05 -2.71
C LEU A 109 -4.59 -5.09 -1.75
N LEU A 110 -5.63 -4.42 -2.21
CA LEU A 110 -6.34 -3.42 -1.41
C LEU A 110 -7.84 -3.49 -1.65
N VAL A 111 -8.58 -3.02 -0.66
CA VAL A 111 -9.97 -2.62 -0.78
C VAL A 111 -10.03 -1.15 -0.37
N THR A 112 -10.67 -0.34 -1.21
CA THR A 112 -10.86 1.09 -0.96
C THR A 112 -12.28 1.51 -1.33
N ALA A 113 -12.67 2.69 -0.91
CA ALA A 113 -13.96 3.30 -1.24
C ALA A 113 -13.74 4.78 -1.52
N ARG A 114 -14.41 5.30 -2.55
CA ARG A 114 -14.36 6.72 -2.89
C ARG A 114 -15.75 7.27 -3.16
N PRO A 115 -16.06 8.53 -2.80
CA PRO A 115 -17.38 9.10 -3.07
C PRO A 115 -17.69 9.23 -4.56
N ASP A 116 -16.67 9.52 -5.36
CA ASP A 116 -16.75 9.72 -6.81
C ASP A 116 -16.66 8.42 -7.62
N ILE A 117 -16.39 7.28 -6.98
CA ILE A 117 -16.32 5.97 -7.63
C ILE A 117 -17.32 5.00 -6.96
N PHE A 118 -18.22 4.43 -7.75
CA PHE A 118 -19.26 3.50 -7.26
C PHE A 118 -20.08 4.01 -6.06
N HIS A 119 -20.19 5.34 -5.87
CA HIS A 119 -20.93 5.96 -4.76
C HIS A 119 -20.54 5.41 -3.37
N ASN A 120 -19.24 5.35 -3.05
CA ASN A 120 -18.70 4.79 -1.80
C ASN A 120 -18.90 3.29 -1.59
N ILE A 121 -19.34 2.51 -2.59
CA ILE A 121 -19.30 1.05 -2.51
C ILE A 121 -17.83 0.60 -2.53
N PRO A 122 -17.34 -0.15 -1.53
CA PRO A 122 -15.96 -0.62 -1.52
C PRO A 122 -15.64 -1.52 -2.71
N PHE A 123 -14.48 -1.31 -3.32
CA PHE A 123 -14.03 -2.08 -4.47
C PHE A 123 -12.58 -2.59 -4.28
N PRO A 124 -12.26 -3.78 -4.80
CA PRO A 124 -10.92 -4.33 -4.70
C PRO A 124 -9.97 -3.72 -5.75
N GLY A 125 -8.69 -3.76 -5.45
CA GLY A 125 -7.61 -3.37 -6.35
C GLY A 125 -6.34 -4.18 -6.10
N ALA A 126 -5.46 -4.20 -7.10
CA ALA A 126 -4.13 -4.76 -7.00
C ALA A 126 -3.14 -3.80 -7.66
N LEU A 127 -2.09 -3.41 -6.94
CA LEU A 127 -1.13 -2.42 -7.38
C LEU A 127 0.30 -2.94 -7.22
N PRO A 128 1.24 -2.56 -8.12
CA PRO A 128 2.66 -2.75 -7.86
C PRO A 128 3.05 -2.01 -6.60
N TRP A 129 3.95 -2.59 -5.82
CA TRP A 129 4.47 -2.00 -4.59
C TRP A 129 5.98 -2.15 -4.54
N VAL A 130 6.68 -1.06 -4.28
CA VAL A 130 8.13 -1.06 -4.05
C VAL A 130 8.44 -0.40 -2.72
N SER A 131 9.55 -0.77 -2.11
CA SER A 131 10.01 -0.14 -0.87
C SER A 131 11.53 -0.10 -0.77
N PHE A 132 12.01 0.95 -0.13
CA PHE A 132 13.37 1.08 0.35
C PHE A 132 13.32 1.30 1.86
N ASN A 133 14.01 0.45 2.61
CA ASN A 133 14.01 0.43 4.06
C ASN A 133 15.42 0.76 4.57
N TYR A 134 15.49 1.63 5.57
CA TYR A 134 16.67 1.84 6.40
C TYR A 134 16.29 1.76 7.88
N ARG A 135 16.77 0.70 8.55
CA ARG A 135 16.42 0.36 9.94
C ARG A 135 14.90 0.22 10.07
N LYS A 136 14.27 1.05 10.93
CA LYS A 136 12.83 1.07 11.18
C LYS A 136 12.05 1.92 10.18
N ALA A 137 12.72 2.78 9.40
CA ALA A 137 12.06 3.71 8.49
C ALA A 137 12.06 3.17 7.06
N SER A 138 10.96 3.37 6.34
CA SER A 138 10.84 2.96 4.95
C SER A 138 10.19 4.04 4.10
N LEU A 139 10.66 4.18 2.87
CA LEU A 139 9.94 4.85 1.80
C LEU A 139 9.35 3.78 0.88
N ALA A 140 8.03 3.76 0.80
CA ALA A 140 7.28 2.89 -0.09
C ALA A 140 6.62 3.69 -1.21
N ALA A 141 6.42 3.04 -2.36
CA ALA A 141 5.70 3.61 -3.47
C ALA A 141 4.80 2.58 -4.16
N THR A 142 3.68 3.05 -4.67
CA THR A 142 2.76 2.27 -5.52
C THR A 142 2.37 3.09 -6.75
N TYR A 143 2.04 2.43 -7.86
CA TYR A 143 1.59 3.11 -9.07
C TYR A 143 0.20 2.61 -9.45
N ILE A 144 -0.76 3.54 -9.53
CA ILE A 144 -2.15 3.27 -9.88
C ILE A 144 -2.27 3.32 -11.41
N PRO A 145 -2.40 2.18 -12.12
CA PRO A 145 -2.54 2.19 -13.56
C PRO A 145 -3.91 2.76 -13.96
N GLY A 146 -4.00 3.31 -15.17
CA GLY A 146 -5.27 3.78 -15.71
C GLY A 146 -5.12 4.35 -17.12
N SER A 147 -6.17 5.02 -17.59
CA SER A 147 -6.26 5.64 -18.91
C SER A 147 -5.98 7.14 -18.86
N GLN A 148 -6.14 7.84 -19.99
CA GLN A 148 -6.04 9.30 -20.01
C GLN A 148 -7.12 9.91 -19.12
N GLY A 149 -6.69 10.73 -18.16
CA GLY A 149 -7.58 11.40 -17.23
C GLY A 149 -8.10 10.55 -16.06
N ALA A 150 -7.72 9.27 -15.93
CA ALA A 150 -8.07 8.42 -14.80
C ALA A 150 -6.93 7.45 -14.46
N GLY A 151 -6.46 7.42 -13.21
CA GLY A 151 -5.27 6.65 -12.81
C GLY A 151 -3.98 7.28 -13.32
N ASN A 152 -2.94 6.50 -13.58
CA ASN A 152 -1.58 6.97 -13.85
C ASN A 152 -1.01 7.88 -12.75
N VAL A 153 -1.07 7.39 -11.52
CA VAL A 153 -0.63 8.13 -10.32
C VAL A 153 0.44 7.34 -9.59
N LEU A 154 1.59 7.96 -9.34
CA LEU A 154 2.59 7.46 -8.39
C LEU A 154 2.22 7.96 -6.99
N PHE A 155 2.16 7.07 -6.02
CA PHE A 155 1.78 7.38 -4.64
C PHE A 155 2.89 6.96 -3.68
N LEU A 156 3.34 7.90 -2.83
CA LEU A 156 4.44 7.73 -1.89
C LEU A 156 3.94 7.65 -0.44
N ILE A 157 4.49 6.68 0.29
CA ILE A 157 4.13 6.38 1.67
C ILE A 157 5.42 6.27 2.49
N LEU A 158 5.50 7.02 3.58
CA LEU A 158 6.49 6.76 4.62
C LEU A 158 5.94 5.71 5.58
N LYS A 159 6.77 4.74 5.92
CA LYS A 159 6.44 3.73 6.93
C LYS A 159 7.45 3.75 8.07
N TYR A 160 6.99 3.43 9.27
CA TYR A 160 7.86 3.32 10.44
C TYR A 160 7.44 2.16 11.33
N VAL A 161 8.36 1.22 11.55
CA VAL A 161 8.18 0.09 12.47
C VAL A 161 8.35 0.56 13.91
N LEU A 162 7.37 0.26 14.77
CA LEU A 162 7.35 0.68 16.19
C LEU A 162 8.33 -0.14 17.04
#